data_AF-A0A3A4RD64-F1
#
_entry.id   AF-A0A3A4RD64-F1
#
_cell.length_a   1.000
_cell.length_b   1.000
_cell.length_c   1.000
_cell.angle_alpha   90.00
_cell.angle_beta   90.00
_cell.angle_gamma   90.00
#
_symmetry.space_group_name_H-M   'P 1'
#
loop_
_entity.id
_entity.type
_entity.pdbx_description
1 polymer ?
#
loop_
_entity_poly.entity_id
_entity_poly.type
_entity_poly.pdbx_seq_one_letter_code
_entity_poly.pdbx_strand_id
1 'polypeptide(L)'
;MQRYIDAIRKNVCAICVDSTEEGDCTLSTKELCAVEYYLPRILEVVQNTDSDDLSVYHEKLKDTICAECKASQDRDHCYLRDDANCSLDRYFSIIVETIKKVDAGLV
;
A
#
# COMPACT_ATOMS: atom_id res chain seq x y z
N MET A 1 -14.73 -2.57 4.64
CA MET A 1 -13.50 -3.34 4.35
C MET A 1 -13.54 -3.98 2.96
N GLN A 2 -14.52 -4.84 2.64
CA GLN A 2 -14.56 -5.56 1.35
C GLN A 2 -14.39 -4.65 0.11
N ARG A 3 -15.11 -3.52 0.04
CA ARG A 3 -14.99 -2.54 -1.05
C ARG A 3 -13.54 -2.05 -1.30
N TYR A 4 -12.73 -1.93 -0.25
CA TYR A 4 -11.34 -1.51 -0.39
C TYR A 4 -10.47 -2.65 -0.90
N ILE A 5 -10.70 -3.87 -0.41
CA ILE A 5 -9.99 -5.07 -0.90
C ILE A 5 -10.25 -5.23 -2.41
N ASP A 6 -11.51 -5.15 -2.83
CA ASP A 6 -11.89 -5.31 -4.23
C ASP A 6 -11.26 -4.21 -5.10
N ALA A 7 -11.28 -2.95 -4.63
CA ALA A 7 -10.65 -1.85 -5.34
C ALA A 7 -9.13 -1.97 -5.41
N ILE A 8 -8.46 -2.38 -4.33
CA ILE A 8 -7.02 -2.63 -4.30
C ILE A 8 -6.66 -3.75 -5.28
N ARG A 9 -7.42 -4.85 -5.30
CA ARG A 9 -7.18 -5.94 -6.25
C ARG A 9 -7.28 -5.47 -7.69
N LYS A 10 -8.32 -4.69 -8.00
CA LYS A 10 -8.57 -4.17 -9.34
C LYS A 10 -7.52 -3.16 -9.83
N ASN A 11 -7.02 -2.28 -8.95
CA ASN A 11 -6.20 -1.13 -9.36
C ASN A 11 -4.71 -1.28 -9.00
N VAL A 12 -4.39 -2.00 -7.92
CA VAL A 12 -3.01 -2.17 -7.42
C VAL A 12 -2.51 -3.58 -7.74
N CYS A 13 -3.26 -4.62 -7.39
CA CYS A 13 -2.80 -5.99 -7.64
C CYS A 13 -2.66 -6.28 -9.14
N ALA A 14 -3.51 -5.70 -10.00
CA ALA A 14 -3.45 -5.87 -11.46
C ALA A 14 -2.14 -5.38 -12.12
N ILE A 15 -1.34 -4.57 -11.41
CA ILE A 15 -0.05 -4.04 -11.88
C ILE A 15 1.11 -4.36 -10.91
N CYS A 16 0.83 -5.21 -9.91
CA CYS A 16 1.82 -5.61 -8.93
C CYS A 16 2.92 -6.44 -9.62
N VAL A 17 4.16 -6.36 -9.15
CA VAL A 17 5.24 -7.18 -9.69
C VAL A 17 4.97 -8.68 -9.51
N ASP A 18 4.19 -9.03 -8.49
CA ASP A 18 3.75 -10.39 -8.20
C ASP A 18 2.44 -10.76 -8.94
N SER A 19 2.00 -9.98 -9.93
CA SER A 19 0.80 -10.30 -10.72
C SER A 19 1.15 -11.06 -12.00
N THR A 20 0.23 -11.90 -12.46
CA THR A 20 0.26 -12.47 -13.81
C THR A 20 0.02 -11.39 -14.87
N GLU A 21 0.22 -11.73 -16.15
CA GLU A 21 -0.17 -10.85 -17.27
C GLU A 21 -1.68 -10.58 -17.32
N GLU A 22 -2.49 -11.43 -16.68
CA GLU A 22 -3.95 -11.27 -16.55
C GLU A 22 -4.35 -10.45 -15.31
N GLY A 23 -3.38 -10.04 -14.48
CA GLY A 23 -3.59 -9.22 -13.28
C GLY A 23 -3.92 -10.00 -12.01
N ASP A 24 -3.77 -11.33 -12.03
CA ASP A 24 -4.01 -12.18 -10.87
C ASP A 24 -2.80 -12.26 -9.94
N CYS A 25 -3.04 -12.27 -8.63
CA CYS A 25 -1.99 -12.40 -7.63
C CYS A 25 -1.33 -13.79 -7.68
N THR A 26 0.00 -13.84 -7.79
CA THR A 26 0.76 -15.11 -7.81
C THR A 26 1.22 -15.58 -6.43
N LEU A 27 1.05 -14.74 -5.39
CA LEU A 27 1.42 -15.11 -4.02
C LEU A 27 0.55 -16.27 -3.53
N SER A 28 1.21 -17.26 -2.95
CA SER A 28 0.57 -18.42 -2.32
C SER A 28 0.01 -18.06 -0.93
N THR A 29 -0.80 -18.96 -0.36
CA THR A 29 -1.35 -18.80 1.00
C THR A 29 -0.29 -18.82 2.12
N LYS A 30 0.96 -19.12 1.79
CA LYS A 30 2.09 -19.11 2.73
C LYS A 30 2.86 -17.79 2.71
N GLU A 31 2.56 -16.92 1.75
CA GLU A 31 3.21 -15.63 1.58
C GLU A 31 2.33 -14.50 2.10
N LEU A 32 2.97 -13.40 2.51
CA LEU A 32 2.28 -12.25 3.07
C LEU A 32 2.25 -11.11 2.05
N CYS A 33 1.08 -10.77 1.54
CA CYS A 33 0.90 -9.52 0.80
C CYS A 33 0.92 -8.34 1.77
N ALA A 34 1.96 -7.51 1.72
CA ALA A 34 2.08 -6.37 2.63
C ALA A 34 0.92 -5.37 2.48
N VAL A 35 0.42 -5.15 1.24
CA VAL A 35 -0.70 -4.22 0.98
C VAL A 35 -1.99 -4.71 1.64
N GLU A 36 -2.34 -5.98 1.49
CA GLU A 36 -3.54 -6.54 2.15
C GLU A 36 -3.35 -6.64 3.67
N TYR A 37 -2.16 -7.06 4.13
CA TYR A 37 -1.87 -7.21 5.56
C TYR A 37 -1.97 -5.88 6.33
N TYR A 38 -1.38 -4.82 5.77
CA TYR A 38 -1.42 -3.49 6.39
C TYR A 38 -2.64 -2.67 6.00
N LEU A 39 -3.57 -3.19 5.19
CA LEU A 39 -4.71 -2.42 4.65
C LEU A 39 -5.47 -1.62 5.72
N PRO A 40 -5.80 -2.16 6.91
CA PRO A 40 -6.46 -1.37 7.95
C PRO A 40 -5.66 -0.12 8.36
N ARG A 41 -4.34 -0.25 8.55
CA ARG A 41 -3.46 0.87 8.91
C ARG A 41 -3.24 1.83 7.75
N ILE A 42 -3.21 1.32 6.52
CA ILE A 42 -3.12 2.18 5.33
C ILE A 42 -4.37 3.05 5.23
N LEU A 43 -5.56 2.50 5.48
CA LEU A 43 -6.80 3.27 5.54
C LEU A 43 -6.71 4.37 6.61
N GLU A 44 -6.23 4.04 7.81
CA GLU A 44 -6.02 5.05 8.87
C GLU A 44 -5.07 6.16 8.44
N VAL A 45 -3.95 5.84 7.77
CA VAL A 45 -3.02 6.83 7.24
C VAL A 45 -3.71 7.73 6.21
N VAL A 46 -4.44 7.15 5.27
CA VAL A 46 -5.07 7.91 4.18
C VAL A 46 -6.21 8.79 4.69
N GLN A 47 -7.06 8.26 5.56
CA GLN A 47 -8.26 8.95 6.05
C GLN A 47 -7.96 10.03 7.08
N ASN A 48 -6.84 9.93 7.80
CA ASN A 48 -6.40 10.96 8.74
C ASN A 48 -5.40 11.95 8.13
N THR A 49 -5.14 11.87 6.82
CA THR A 49 -4.24 12.78 6.11
C THR A 49 -5.04 13.57 5.09
N ASP A 50 -5.23 14.86 5.36
CA ASP A 50 -5.86 15.82 4.45
C ASP A 50 -4.76 16.66 3.78
N SER A 51 -4.28 16.16 2.64
CA SER A 51 -3.22 16.80 1.85
C SER A 51 -3.35 16.40 0.38
N ASP A 52 -2.99 17.32 -0.51
CA ASP A 52 -2.78 17.04 -1.94
C ASP A 52 -1.32 16.65 -2.24
N ASP A 53 -0.41 16.83 -1.28
CA ASP A 53 0.98 16.44 -1.40
C ASP A 53 1.19 14.98 -0.97
N LEU A 54 1.57 14.13 -1.93
CA LEU A 54 1.84 12.71 -1.71
C LEU A 54 3.00 12.48 -0.72
N SER A 55 3.97 13.40 -0.62
CA SER A 55 5.09 13.27 0.31
C SER A 55 4.62 13.20 1.77
N VAL A 56 3.55 13.92 2.11
CA VAL A 56 2.93 13.88 3.44
C VAL A 56 2.40 12.49 3.77
N TYR A 57 1.79 11.80 2.79
CA TYR A 57 1.34 10.43 2.99
C TYR A 57 2.53 9.49 3.23
N HIS A 58 3.64 9.63 2.48
CA HIS A 58 4.83 8.81 2.69
C HIS A 58 5.44 9.04 4.08
N GLU A 59 5.48 10.28 4.57
CA GLU A 59 5.96 10.56 5.93
C GLU A 59 5.05 9.90 6.99
N LYS A 60 3.72 9.97 6.82
CA LYS A 60 2.77 9.27 7.69
C LYS A 60 2.90 7.75 7.62
N LEU A 61 3.15 7.20 6.44
CA LEU A 61 3.43 5.78 6.25
C LEU A 61 4.68 5.36 7.03
N LYS A 62 5.76 6.17 6.95
CA LYS A 62 7.01 5.93 7.68
C LYS A 62 6.79 5.94 9.19
N ASP A 63 6.08 6.95 9.69
CA ASP A 63 5.84 7.17 11.12
C ASP A 63 4.86 6.15 11.73
N THR A 64 4.12 5.40 10.90
CA THR A 64 3.12 4.42 11.37
C THR A 64 3.54 2.99 11.02
N ILE A 65 3.39 2.59 9.76
CA ILE A 65 3.59 1.22 9.31
C ILE A 65 5.09 0.88 9.26
N CYS A 66 5.94 1.77 8.73
CA CYS A 66 7.36 1.45 8.64
C CYS A 66 8.03 1.40 10.01
N ALA A 67 7.60 2.22 10.99
CA ALA A 67 8.12 2.20 12.35
C ALA A 67 8.04 0.83 13.04
N GLU A 68 7.10 -0.03 12.62
CA GLU A 68 6.92 -1.38 13.16
C GLU A 68 7.25 -2.48 12.13
N CYS A 69 7.63 -2.10 10.92
CA CYS A 69 7.95 -3.05 9.87
C CYS A 69 9.31 -3.69 10.14
N LYS A 70 9.37 -5.03 10.10
CA LYS A 70 10.62 -5.79 10.27
C LYS A 70 11.72 -5.42 9.26
N ALA A 71 11.34 -4.87 8.11
CA ALA A 71 12.28 -4.45 7.09
C ALA A 71 12.92 -3.07 7.35
N SER A 72 12.30 -2.26 8.23
CA SER A 72 12.84 -0.97 8.62
C SER A 72 13.97 -1.18 9.63
N GLN A 73 15.13 -0.60 9.34
CA GLN A 73 16.21 -0.51 10.32
C GLN A 73 16.02 0.73 11.19
N ASP A 74 15.66 1.84 10.55
CA ASP A 74 15.18 3.05 11.20
C ASP A 74 14.13 3.73 10.29
N ARG A 75 13.78 4.97 10.61
CA ARG A 75 12.77 5.75 9.89
C ARG A 75 13.13 5.91 8.41
N ASP A 76 14.39 6.20 8.13
CA ASP A 76 14.87 6.55 6.79
C ASP A 76 15.46 5.33 6.07
N HIS A 77 16.03 4.37 6.79
CA HIS A 77 16.65 3.17 6.22
C HIS A 77 15.75 1.93 6.25
N CYS A 78 15.48 1.37 5.07
CA CYS A 78 14.71 0.13 4.89
C CYS A 78 15.20 -0.60 3.64
N TYR A 79 15.70 -1.82 3.83
CA TYR A 79 16.32 -2.56 2.73
C TYR A 79 15.34 -2.86 1.57
N LEU A 80 14.03 -2.99 1.86
CA LEU A 80 13.03 -3.18 0.80
C LEU A 80 12.80 -1.93 -0.04
N ARG A 81 12.92 -0.72 0.54
CA ARG A 81 12.80 0.53 -0.22
C ARG A 81 14.05 0.76 -1.05
N ASP A 82 15.22 0.51 -0.47
CA ASP A 82 16.52 0.66 -1.13
C ASP A 82 16.62 -0.23 -2.38
N ASP A 83 16.04 -1.43 -2.34
CA ASP A 83 15.97 -2.37 -3.46
C ASP A 83 14.73 -2.20 -4.37
N ALA A 84 13.89 -1.18 -4.14
CA ALA A 84 12.62 -0.95 -4.84
C ALA A 84 11.62 -2.14 -4.79
N ASN A 85 11.72 -2.97 -3.75
CA ASN A 85 10.91 -4.17 -3.52
C ASN A 85 9.76 -3.95 -2.52
N CYS A 86 9.68 -2.80 -1.86
CA CYS A 86 8.58 -2.50 -0.94
C CYS A 86 7.28 -2.20 -1.70
N SER A 87 6.31 -3.11 -1.70
CA SER A 87 5.03 -2.91 -2.38
C SER A 87 4.26 -1.69 -1.86
N LEU A 88 4.35 -1.38 -0.56
CA LEU A 88 3.69 -0.19 0.00
C LEU A 88 4.33 1.09 -0.52
N ASP A 89 5.65 1.13 -0.66
CA ASP A 89 6.36 2.32 -1.16
C ASP A 89 6.15 2.48 -2.68
N ARG A 90 6.39 1.41 -3.44
CA ARG A 90 6.31 1.38 -4.90
C ARG A 90 4.93 1.73 -5.45
N TYR A 91 3.88 1.26 -4.79
CA TYR A 91 2.50 1.46 -5.25
C TYR A 91 1.73 2.48 -4.40
N PHE A 92 2.40 3.21 -3.50
CA PHE A 92 1.68 4.01 -2.51
C PHE A 92 0.77 5.06 -3.13
N SER A 93 1.24 5.77 -4.16
CA SER A 93 0.43 6.75 -4.89
C SER A 93 -0.90 6.16 -5.36
N ILE A 94 -0.86 4.96 -5.94
CA ILE A 94 -2.03 4.29 -6.52
C ILE A 94 -2.92 3.76 -5.41
N ILE A 95 -2.35 3.28 -4.30
CA ILE A 95 -3.09 2.87 -3.10
C ILE A 95 -3.86 4.06 -2.51
N VAL A 96 -3.20 5.21 -2.31
CA VAL A 96 -3.83 6.43 -1.78
C VAL A 96 -4.96 6.90 -2.71
N GLU A 97 -4.70 6.98 -4.01
CA GLU A 97 -5.71 7.39 -4.99
C GLU A 97 -6.91 6.43 -5.00
N THR A 98 -6.65 5.12 -4.98
CA THR A 98 -7.69 4.08 -4.95
C THR A 98 -8.57 4.22 -3.72
N ILE A 99 -7.97 4.40 -2.53
CA ILE A 99 -8.72 4.59 -1.29
C ILE A 99 -9.54 5.89 -1.34
N LYS A 100 -8.96 7.01 -1.78
CA LYS A 100 -9.68 8.28 -1.93
C LYS A 100 -10.89 8.16 -2.86
N LYS A 101 -10.75 7.45 -3.98
CA LYS A 101 -11.88 7.18 -4.91
C LYS A 101 -12.97 6.34 -4.25
N VAL A 102 -12.59 5.29 -3.51
CA VAL A 102 -13.55 4.45 -2.77
C VAL A 102 -14.27 5.28 -1.70
N ASP A 103 -13.56 6.12 -0.95
CA ASP A 103 -14.14 7.00 0.06
C ASP A 103 -15.12 8.02 -0.56
N ALA A 104 -14.82 8.53 -1.75
CA ALA A 104 -15.70 9.39 -2.53
C ALA A 104 -16.87 8.67 -3.23
N GLY A 105 -16.95 7.33 -3.15
CA GLY A 105 -18.01 6.54 -3.80
C GLY A 105 -17.88 6.44 -5.32
N LEU A 106 -16.66 6.57 -5.86
CA LEU A 106 -16.37 6.56 -7.30
C LEU A 106 -15.98 5.19 -7.86
N VAL A 107 -15.97 4.15 -7.02
CA VAL A 107 -15.57 2.77 -7.37
C VAL A 107 -16.49 1.75 -6.75
#